data_AF-A0AAD5BNB3-F1
#
_entry.id   AF-A0AAD5BNB3-F1
#
_cell.length_a   1.000
_cell.length_b   1.000
_cell.length_c   1.000
_cell.angle_alpha   90.00
_cell.angle_beta   90.00
_cell.angle_gamma   90.00
#
_symmetry.space_group_name_H-M   'P 1'
#
loop_
_entity.id
_entity.type
_entity.pdbx_description
1 polymer ?
#
loop_
_entity_poly.entity_id
_entity_poly.type
_entity_poly.pdbx_seq_one_letter_code
_entity_poly.pdbx_strand_id
1 'polypeptide(L)'
;MWDRVLEMTKSAQNKGVDPLMWSLELSSTLLSAGVSMPSTKVAELLVSHICWDNNVPIAWKFLEKALSIRVVPPMLVLALLSNRVIQSRRSHPAAYRLYLELLKRHIFPLASEVNGPNYHKIMESIDDTLHLNQIFGFESIVWELLHASLDDENLLELVPEKKSLWPIKSLDMDIDDHNSYGENKIDYHQGLYKMNTITAIEIIGEIFRN
;
A
#
# COMPACT_ATOMS: atom_id res chain seq x y z
N MET A 1 21.87 -3.76 11.47
CA MET A 1 20.69 -4.62 11.80
C MET A 1 19.65 -4.55 10.71
N TRP A 2 19.17 -3.35 10.36
CA TRP A 2 18.17 -3.16 9.31
C TRP A 2 18.67 -3.58 7.92
N ASP A 3 19.95 -3.40 7.62
CA ASP A 3 20.57 -3.93 6.39
C ASP A 3 20.48 -5.45 6.33
N ARG A 4 20.70 -6.13 7.45
CA ARG A 4 20.54 -7.59 7.56
C ARG A 4 19.09 -8.02 7.32
N VAL A 5 18.11 -7.26 7.82
CA VAL A 5 16.68 -7.53 7.56
C VAL A 5 16.37 -7.39 6.05
N LEU A 6 16.92 -6.36 5.40
CA LEU A 6 16.76 -6.14 3.97
C LEU A 6 17.47 -7.21 3.13
N GLU A 7 18.67 -7.62 3.51
CA GLU A 7 19.42 -8.72 2.86
C GLU A 7 18.69 -10.05 3.00
N MET A 8 18.16 -10.35 4.19
CA MET A 8 17.33 -11.55 4.42
C MET A 8 16.09 -11.53 3.53
N THR A 9 15.44 -10.38 3.44
CA THR A 9 14.27 -10.14 2.58
C THR A 9 14.59 -10.41 1.11
N LYS A 10 15.67 -9.82 0.60
CA LYS A 10 16.15 -10.03 -0.78
C LYS A 10 16.51 -11.49 -1.03
N SER A 11 17.23 -12.13 -0.10
CA SER A 11 17.61 -13.55 -0.21
C SER A 11 16.38 -14.47 -0.23
N ALA A 12 15.41 -14.25 0.65
CA ALA A 12 14.20 -15.06 0.74
C ALA A 12 13.35 -14.93 -0.53
N GLN A 13 13.19 -13.71 -1.04
CA GLN A 13 12.51 -13.44 -2.32
C GLN A 13 13.20 -14.17 -3.48
N ASN A 14 14.52 -14.03 -3.61
CA ASN A 14 15.29 -14.65 -4.70
C ASN A 14 15.26 -16.18 -4.66
N LYS A 15 15.20 -16.76 -3.46
CA LYS A 15 15.11 -18.21 -3.25
C LYS A 15 13.68 -18.76 -3.37
N GLY A 16 12.68 -17.89 -3.52
CA GLY A 16 11.28 -18.31 -3.56
C GLY A 16 10.81 -18.95 -2.25
N VAL A 17 11.33 -18.48 -1.10
CA VAL A 17 10.98 -19.03 0.22
C VAL A 17 9.48 -18.86 0.46
N ASP A 18 8.86 -19.88 1.06
CA ASP A 18 7.45 -19.80 1.45
C ASP A 18 7.18 -18.51 2.28
N PRO A 19 6.19 -17.67 1.90
CA PRO A 19 5.93 -16.39 2.55
C PRO A 19 5.67 -16.46 4.07
N LEU A 20 5.06 -17.54 4.55
CA LEU A 20 4.82 -17.73 5.98
C LEU A 20 6.12 -18.06 6.70
N MET A 21 6.91 -19.00 6.16
CA MET A 21 8.22 -19.33 6.71
C MET A 21 9.17 -18.13 6.74
N TRP A 22 9.18 -17.33 5.67
CA TRP A 22 9.92 -16.08 5.61
C TRP A 22 9.47 -15.11 6.71
N SER A 23 8.16 -14.94 6.92
CA SER A 23 7.62 -14.08 7.98
C SER A 23 8.01 -14.56 9.39
N LEU A 24 7.99 -15.88 9.62
CA LEU A 24 8.39 -16.48 10.90
C LEU A 24 9.90 -16.32 11.16
N GLU A 25 10.74 -16.51 10.14
CA GLU A 25 12.19 -16.33 10.26
C GLU A 25 12.56 -14.87 10.53
N LEU A 26 11.92 -13.93 9.83
CA LEU A 26 12.07 -12.50 10.08
C LEU A 26 11.66 -12.17 11.52
N SER A 27 10.49 -12.65 11.95
CA SER A 27 9.99 -12.44 13.32
C SER A 27 10.98 -12.97 14.37
N SER A 28 11.46 -14.21 14.22
CA SER A 28 12.44 -14.83 15.12
C SER A 28 13.75 -14.00 15.20
N THR A 29 14.23 -13.51 14.06
CA THR A 29 15.44 -12.69 13.99
C THR A 29 15.26 -11.35 14.70
N LEU A 30 14.11 -10.71 14.53
CA LEU A 30 13.78 -9.44 15.19
C LEU A 30 13.65 -9.63 16.71
N LEU A 31 12.96 -10.67 17.17
CA LEU A 31 12.83 -10.99 18.60
C LEU A 31 14.19 -11.26 19.24
N SER A 32 15.05 -12.05 18.56
CA SER A 32 16.40 -12.36 19.04
C SER A 32 17.29 -11.12 19.15
N ALA A 33 17.01 -10.09 18.34
CA ALA A 33 17.68 -8.80 18.39
C ALA A 33 17.01 -7.79 19.35
N GLY A 34 15.98 -8.21 20.11
CA GLY A 34 15.29 -7.38 21.08
C GLY A 34 14.31 -6.36 20.49
N VAL A 35 13.89 -6.52 19.22
CA VAL A 35 12.92 -5.61 18.59
C VAL A 35 11.51 -5.98 19.03
N SER A 36 10.82 -4.99 19.61
CA SER A 36 9.40 -5.08 19.92
C SER A 36 8.56 -5.12 18.65
N MET A 37 7.52 -5.96 18.64
CA MET A 37 6.56 -6.09 17.54
C MET A 37 5.13 -5.73 18.00
N PRO A 38 4.31 -5.12 17.12
CA PRO A 38 4.62 -4.79 15.72
C PRO A 38 5.59 -3.60 15.60
N SER A 39 6.43 -3.61 14.56
CA SER A 39 7.53 -2.65 14.38
C SER A 39 7.28 -1.69 13.22
N THR A 40 7.29 -0.38 13.50
CA THR A 40 7.12 0.68 12.50
C THR A 40 8.28 0.72 11.52
N LYS A 41 9.52 0.55 12.00
CA LYS A 41 10.72 0.54 11.16
C LYS A 41 10.73 -0.62 10.17
N VAL A 42 10.23 -1.78 10.58
CA VAL A 42 10.09 -2.93 9.68
C VAL A 42 9.03 -2.63 8.62
N ALA A 43 7.91 -2.00 8.97
CA ALA A 43 6.88 -1.60 8.01
C ALA A 43 7.43 -0.69 6.91
N GLU A 44 8.16 0.36 7.30
CA GLU A 44 8.85 1.26 6.35
C GLU A 44 9.78 0.50 5.40
N LEU A 45 10.63 -0.39 5.95
CA LEU A 45 11.59 -1.17 5.18
C LEU A 45 10.88 -2.09 4.18
N LEU A 46 9.86 -2.82 4.63
CA LEU A 46 9.12 -3.76 3.77
C LEU A 46 8.37 -3.04 2.66
N VAL A 47 7.64 -1.96 2.97
CA VAL A 47 6.93 -1.17 1.95
C VAL A 47 7.93 -0.55 0.97
N SER A 48 9.07 -0.06 1.47
CA SER A 48 10.12 0.48 0.60
C SER A 48 10.73 -0.54 -0.35
N HIS A 49 10.85 -1.79 0.10
CA HIS A 49 11.38 -2.88 -0.72
C HIS A 49 10.36 -3.34 -1.75
N ILE A 50 9.09 -3.54 -1.36
CA ILE A 50 8.03 -4.14 -2.20
C ILE A 50 7.60 -3.23 -3.36
N CYS A 51 7.59 -1.92 -3.16
CA CYS A 51 7.18 -1.01 -4.24
C CYS A 51 8.20 -0.99 -5.40
N TRP A 52 7.69 -0.86 -6.62
CA TRP A 52 8.46 -0.72 -7.87
C TRP A 52 9.25 -1.98 -8.26
N ASP A 53 10.58 -1.97 -8.15
CA ASP A 53 11.46 -3.02 -8.69
C ASP A 53 11.22 -4.40 -8.07
N ASN A 54 10.57 -4.49 -6.90
CA ASN A 54 10.18 -5.76 -6.28
C ASN A 54 8.67 -5.94 -6.17
N ASN A 55 7.90 -5.34 -7.07
CA ASN A 55 6.46 -5.54 -7.19
C ASN A 55 6.13 -6.93 -7.77
N VAL A 56 6.52 -7.98 -7.05
CA VAL A 56 6.36 -9.38 -7.44
C VAL A 56 5.36 -10.09 -6.52
N PRO A 57 4.60 -11.09 -7.03
CA PRO A 57 3.53 -11.73 -6.25
C PRO A 57 3.97 -12.31 -4.91
N ILE A 58 5.19 -12.85 -4.83
CA ILE A 58 5.72 -13.42 -3.59
C ILE A 58 5.95 -12.37 -2.49
N ALA A 59 6.32 -11.14 -2.87
CA ALA A 59 6.59 -10.06 -1.92
C ALA A 59 5.28 -9.54 -1.29
N TRP A 60 4.21 -9.44 -2.07
CA TRP A 60 2.87 -9.12 -1.56
C TRP A 60 2.29 -10.21 -0.66
N LYS A 61 2.45 -11.49 -1.03
CA LYS A 61 2.07 -12.62 -0.17
C LYS A 61 2.82 -12.59 1.15
N PHE A 62 4.12 -12.27 1.10
CA PHE A 62 4.94 -12.10 2.30
C PHE A 62 4.43 -10.96 3.18
N LEU A 63 4.10 -9.81 2.61
CA LEU A 63 3.52 -8.69 3.37
C LEU A 63 2.21 -9.08 4.06
N GLU A 64 1.32 -9.80 3.37
CA GLU A 64 0.08 -10.31 3.94
C GLU A 64 0.35 -11.25 5.14
N LYS A 65 1.37 -12.11 5.05
CA LYS A 65 1.75 -13.00 6.17
C LYS A 65 2.37 -12.21 7.32
N ALA A 66 3.25 -11.26 7.05
CA ALA A 66 3.85 -10.38 8.06
C ALA A 66 2.77 -9.58 8.83
N LEU A 67 1.73 -9.13 8.15
CA LEU A 67 0.55 -8.50 8.74
C LEU A 67 -0.24 -9.48 9.62
N SER A 68 -0.52 -10.67 9.09
CA SER A 68 -1.29 -11.72 9.79
C SER A 68 -0.64 -12.16 11.10
N ILE A 69 0.70 -12.25 11.13
CA ILE A 69 1.47 -12.62 12.34
C ILE A 69 1.93 -11.41 13.17
N ARG A 70 1.44 -10.20 12.85
CA ARG A 70 1.69 -8.94 13.57
C ARG A 70 3.17 -8.55 13.72
N VAL A 71 3.99 -8.84 12.69
CA VAL A 71 5.37 -8.33 12.60
C VAL A 71 5.37 -6.83 12.35
N VAL A 72 4.43 -6.36 11.55
CA VAL A 72 4.25 -4.96 11.16
C VAL A 72 2.85 -4.46 11.53
N PRO A 73 2.66 -3.17 11.85
CA PRO A 73 1.34 -2.60 12.13
C PRO A 73 0.51 -2.48 10.84
N PRO A 74 -0.70 -3.08 10.75
CA PRO A 74 -1.49 -3.04 9.53
C PRO A 74 -1.85 -1.64 9.04
N MET A 75 -2.22 -0.75 9.96
CA MET A 75 -2.53 0.63 9.60
C MET A 75 -1.38 1.39 8.98
N LEU A 76 -0.20 1.28 9.59
CA LEU A 76 0.98 1.96 9.08
C LEU A 76 1.36 1.44 7.71
N VAL A 77 1.28 0.12 7.49
CA VAL A 77 1.54 -0.46 6.16
C VAL A 77 0.55 0.07 5.11
N LEU A 78 -0.74 0.14 5.44
CA LEU A 78 -1.76 0.66 4.53
C LEU A 78 -1.57 2.16 4.22
N ALA A 79 -1.19 2.96 5.21
CA ALA A 79 -0.85 4.37 5.05
C ALA A 79 0.40 4.57 4.19
N LEU A 80 1.47 3.81 4.44
CA LEU A 80 2.69 3.89 3.65
C LEU A 80 2.47 3.46 2.18
N LEU A 81 1.59 2.48 1.97
CA LEU A 81 1.23 2.04 0.61
C LEU A 81 0.31 3.02 -0.10
N SER A 82 -0.62 3.70 0.59
CA SER A 82 -1.56 4.64 -0.05
C SER A 82 -0.80 5.73 -0.82
N ASN A 83 0.13 6.38 -0.12
CA ASN A 83 0.99 7.43 -0.67
C ASN A 83 1.78 7.01 -1.91
N ARG A 84 2.12 5.73 -2.06
CA ARG A 84 2.95 5.26 -3.19
C ARG A 84 2.11 4.66 -4.32
N VAL A 85 1.16 3.82 -3.95
CA VAL A 85 0.41 2.98 -4.87
C VAL A 85 -0.75 3.74 -5.51
N ILE A 86 -1.45 4.61 -4.77
CA ILE A 86 -2.57 5.40 -5.32
C ILE A 86 -2.06 6.41 -6.35
N GLN A 87 -0.92 7.04 -6.08
CA GLN A 87 -0.28 7.98 -7.01
C GLN A 87 0.21 7.28 -8.29
N SER A 88 0.65 6.03 -8.18
CA SER A 88 1.17 5.23 -9.30
C SER A 88 0.12 4.30 -9.93
N ARG A 89 -1.16 4.47 -9.61
CA ARG A 89 -2.22 3.50 -9.97
C ARG A 89 -2.40 3.31 -11.48
N ARG A 90 -2.15 4.36 -12.27
CA ARG A 90 -2.23 4.34 -13.74
C ARG A 90 -1.04 3.66 -14.39
N SER A 91 0.15 3.69 -13.78
CA SER A 91 1.32 2.97 -14.30
C SER A 91 1.42 1.54 -13.74
N HIS A 92 0.84 1.29 -12.57
CA HIS A 92 0.92 0.00 -11.86
C HIS A 92 -0.46 -0.50 -11.37
N PRO A 93 -1.42 -0.78 -12.27
CA PRO A 93 -2.77 -1.18 -11.89
C PRO A 93 -2.85 -2.48 -11.08
N ALA A 94 -1.93 -3.41 -11.28
CA ALA A 94 -1.87 -4.65 -10.51
C ALA A 94 -1.45 -4.41 -9.05
N ALA A 95 -0.51 -3.49 -8.81
CA ALA A 95 -0.12 -3.10 -7.45
C ALA A 95 -1.29 -2.40 -6.75
N TYR A 96 -2.00 -1.53 -7.46
CA TYR A 96 -3.20 -0.88 -6.92
C TYR A 96 -4.30 -1.88 -6.59
N ARG A 97 -4.52 -2.88 -7.45
CA ARG A 97 -5.45 -3.98 -7.16
C ARG A 97 -5.10 -4.71 -5.86
N LEU A 98 -3.84 -5.09 -5.69
CA LEU A 98 -3.38 -5.80 -4.49
C LEU A 98 -3.50 -4.94 -3.23
N TYR A 99 -3.22 -3.63 -3.35
CA TYR A 99 -3.43 -2.67 -2.27
C TYR A 99 -4.90 -2.58 -1.86
N LEU A 100 -5.84 -2.47 -2.81
CA LEU A 100 -7.28 -2.40 -2.52
C LEU A 100 -7.78 -3.66 -1.81
N GLU A 101 -7.33 -4.84 -2.25
CA GLU A 101 -7.66 -6.11 -1.60
C GLU A 101 -7.11 -6.19 -0.16
N LEU A 102 -5.88 -5.72 0.04
CA LEU A 102 -5.27 -5.65 1.37
C LEU A 102 -6.02 -4.68 2.28
N LEU A 103 -6.37 -3.50 1.75
CA LEU A 103 -7.14 -2.48 2.45
C LEU A 103 -8.50 -3.02 2.88
N LYS A 104 -9.26 -3.62 1.95
CA LYS A 104 -10.57 -4.21 2.24
C LYS A 104 -10.51 -5.23 3.38
N ARG A 105 -9.45 -6.04 3.43
CA ARG A 105 -9.27 -7.07 4.46
C ARG A 105 -8.91 -6.52 5.83
N HIS A 106 -8.21 -5.38 5.88
CA HIS A 106 -7.65 -4.85 7.13
C HIS A 106 -8.36 -3.60 7.64
N ILE A 107 -9.27 -2.96 6.90
CA ILE A 107 -9.87 -1.68 7.31
C ILE A 107 -10.86 -1.79 8.49
N PHE A 108 -11.57 -2.92 8.63
CA PHE A 108 -12.58 -3.12 9.68
C PHE A 108 -12.10 -3.80 10.98
N PRO A 109 -11.13 -4.74 10.98
CA PRO A 109 -10.63 -5.40 12.20
C PRO A 109 -9.94 -4.48 13.25
N LEU A 110 -10.05 -3.18 13.06
CA LEU A 110 -9.02 -2.23 13.42
C LEU A 110 -9.29 -1.45 14.71
N ALA A 111 -10.55 -1.38 15.12
CA ALA A 111 -10.94 -0.83 16.42
C ALA A 111 -10.32 -1.62 17.60
N SER A 112 -9.87 -2.86 17.35
CA SER A 112 -9.22 -3.71 18.36
C SER A 112 -7.76 -3.33 18.66
N GLU A 113 -7.12 -2.48 17.85
CA GLU A 113 -5.69 -2.13 18.00
C GLU A 113 -5.45 -0.85 18.84
N VAL A 114 -6.51 -0.16 19.26
CA VAL A 114 -6.46 1.15 19.94
C VAL A 114 -5.72 1.13 21.30
N ASN A 115 -5.34 -0.04 21.82
CA ASN A 115 -4.56 -0.18 23.06
C ASN A 115 -3.38 -1.18 22.93
N GLY A 116 -2.88 -1.40 21.72
CA GLY A 116 -1.80 -2.37 21.45
C GLY A 116 -0.40 -1.91 21.89
N PRO A 117 0.57 -2.83 21.95
CA PRO A 117 1.97 -2.46 22.15
C PRO A 117 2.44 -1.51 21.03
N ASN A 118 3.29 -0.54 21.38
CA ASN A 118 3.80 0.51 20.48
C ASN A 118 2.73 1.45 19.89
N TYR A 119 1.49 1.46 20.40
CA TYR A 119 0.39 2.29 19.87
C TYR A 119 0.79 3.75 19.61
N HIS A 120 1.41 4.44 20.58
CA HIS A 120 1.78 5.84 20.42
C HIS A 120 2.73 6.08 19.25
N LYS A 121 3.78 5.24 19.12
CA LYS A 121 4.75 5.31 18.01
C LYS A 121 4.10 4.97 16.66
N ILE A 122 3.18 4.01 16.66
CA ILE A 122 2.44 3.62 15.44
C ILE A 122 1.56 4.78 14.99
N MET A 123 0.81 5.38 15.91
CA MET A 123 -0.06 6.51 15.62
C MET A 123 0.72 7.73 15.14
N GLU A 124 1.85 8.05 15.78
CA GLU A 124 2.77 9.10 15.33
C GLU A 124 3.32 8.82 13.93
N SER A 125 3.71 7.58 13.62
CA SER A 125 4.19 7.22 12.27
C SER A 125 3.09 7.30 11.21
N ILE A 126 1.84 6.95 11.57
CA ILE A 126 0.68 7.10 10.68
C ILE A 126 0.40 8.57 10.45
N ASP A 127 0.47 9.37 11.52
CA ASP A 127 0.28 10.81 11.47
C ASP A 127 1.31 11.49 10.57
N ASP A 128 2.59 11.16 10.72
CA ASP A 128 3.66 11.64 9.86
C ASP A 128 3.46 11.23 8.38
N THR A 129 2.99 9.99 8.16
CA THR A 129 2.81 9.43 6.82
C THR A 129 1.63 10.07 6.09
N LEU A 130 0.49 10.22 6.75
CA LEU A 130 -0.74 10.77 6.17
C LEU A 130 -0.91 12.26 6.49
N HIS A 131 0.13 12.89 7.03
CA HIS A 131 0.12 14.28 7.51
C HIS A 131 -1.09 14.61 8.41
N LEU A 132 -1.46 13.68 9.32
CA LEU A 132 -2.70 13.77 10.09
C LEU A 132 -2.71 14.96 11.08
N ASN A 133 -1.57 15.38 11.64
CA ASN A 133 -1.53 16.56 12.52
C ASN A 133 -1.77 17.88 11.76
N GLN A 134 -1.81 17.84 10.41
CA GLN A 134 -2.27 18.95 9.58
C GLN A 134 -3.79 18.89 9.29
N ILE A 135 -4.57 17.94 9.86
CA ILE A 135 -6.04 17.72 9.66
C ILE A 135 -6.93 18.81 10.29
N PHE A 136 -6.58 20.06 10.07
CA PHE A 136 -7.59 20.97 9.54
C PHE A 136 -7.46 21.12 7.99
N GLY A 137 -6.74 20.20 7.33
CA GLY A 137 -6.55 20.10 5.89
C GLY A 137 -6.22 18.68 5.37
N PHE A 138 -7.21 17.78 5.39
CA PHE A 138 -7.50 16.68 4.44
C PHE A 138 -6.37 15.83 3.78
N GLU A 139 -5.73 14.93 4.54
CA GLU A 139 -5.10 13.73 3.96
C GLU A 139 -5.49 12.47 4.76
N SER A 140 -6.36 11.65 4.20
CA SER A 140 -6.69 10.33 4.72
C SER A 140 -6.77 9.36 3.56
N ILE A 141 -6.55 8.07 3.81
CA ILE A 141 -6.67 7.02 2.78
C ILE A 141 -8.03 7.11 2.05
N VAL A 142 -9.10 7.47 2.77
CA VAL A 142 -10.45 7.66 2.19
C VAL A 142 -10.46 8.81 1.18
N TRP A 143 -9.82 9.92 1.52
CA TRP A 143 -9.73 11.09 0.65
C TRP A 143 -8.85 10.83 -0.58
N GLU A 144 -7.72 10.14 -0.39
CA GLU A 144 -6.86 9.70 -1.49
C GLU A 144 -7.62 8.78 -2.46
N LEU A 145 -8.39 7.81 -1.95
CA LEU A 145 -9.21 6.92 -2.77
C LEU A 145 -10.34 7.65 -3.49
N LEU A 146 -11.02 8.57 -2.81
CA LEU A 146 -12.10 9.37 -3.39
C LEU A 146 -11.58 10.21 -4.55
N HIS A 147 -10.49 10.95 -4.31
CA HIS A 147 -9.89 11.79 -5.32
C HIS A 147 -9.38 10.96 -6.51
N ALA A 148 -8.73 9.82 -6.25
CA ALA A 148 -8.27 8.90 -7.30
C ALA A 148 -9.42 8.36 -8.15
N SER A 149 -10.55 7.99 -7.53
CA SER A 149 -11.71 7.45 -8.23
C SER A 149 -12.42 8.51 -9.08
N LEU A 150 -12.52 9.75 -8.58
CA LEU A 150 -13.04 10.88 -9.36
C LEU A 150 -12.14 11.22 -10.56
N ASP A 151 -10.81 11.14 -10.38
CA ASP A 151 -9.83 11.33 -11.44
C ASP A 151 -9.92 10.23 -12.51
N ASP A 152 -10.08 8.96 -12.09
CA ASP A 152 -10.19 7.83 -13.02
C ASP A 152 -11.48 7.87 -13.87
N GLU A 153 -12.54 8.48 -13.36
CA GLU A 153 -13.79 8.76 -14.10
C GLU A 153 -13.80 10.13 -14.82
N ASN A 154 -12.68 10.86 -14.83
CA ASN A 154 -12.54 12.22 -15.40
C ASN A 154 -13.51 13.27 -14.83
N LEU A 155 -14.04 13.03 -13.63
CA LEU A 155 -14.99 13.93 -12.97
C LEU A 155 -14.31 15.16 -12.37
N LEU A 156 -12.99 15.10 -12.15
CA LEU A 156 -12.22 16.26 -11.68
C LEU A 156 -12.07 17.36 -12.73
N GLU A 157 -12.13 17.03 -14.03
CA GLU A 157 -12.04 18.00 -15.11
C GLU A 157 -13.27 18.91 -15.19
N LEU A 158 -14.38 18.49 -14.58
CA LEU A 158 -15.65 19.21 -14.53
C LEU A 158 -15.70 20.28 -13.43
N VAL A 159 -14.69 20.35 -12.56
CA VAL A 159 -14.60 21.33 -11.47
C VAL A 159 -13.88 22.59 -11.99
N PRO A 160 -14.55 23.76 -12.10
CA PRO A 160 -13.97 24.97 -12.72
C PRO A 160 -12.78 25.55 -11.96
N GLU A 161 -12.68 25.26 -10.67
CA GLU A 161 -11.58 25.68 -9.81
C GLU A 161 -10.45 24.66 -9.91
N LYS A 162 -9.59 24.81 -10.92
CA LYS A 162 -8.28 24.13 -10.99
C LYS A 162 -7.38 24.60 -9.83
N LYS A 163 -7.67 24.09 -8.65
CA LYS A 163 -6.75 23.89 -7.54
C LYS A 163 -7.02 22.48 -7.04
N SER A 164 -6.73 21.47 -7.87
CA SER A 164 -6.33 20.20 -7.28
C SER A 164 -5.10 20.55 -6.43
N LEU A 165 -5.29 20.63 -5.11
CA LEU A 165 -4.22 20.87 -4.12
C LEU A 165 -3.07 19.84 -4.29
N TRP A 166 -3.37 18.78 -5.02
CA TRP A 166 -2.57 17.61 -5.22
C TRP A 166 -1.98 17.61 -6.63
N PRO A 167 -0.66 17.78 -6.76
CA PRO A 167 0.00 17.39 -7.98
C PRO A 167 -0.04 15.87 -8.02
N ILE A 168 -1.11 15.29 -8.58
CA ILE A 168 -0.99 13.98 -9.23
C ILE A 168 -0.14 14.24 -10.47
N LYS A 169 1.18 14.43 -10.26
CA LYS A 169 2.14 14.18 -11.33
C LYS A 169 1.96 12.69 -11.59
N SER A 170 1.26 12.35 -12.66
CA SER A 170 1.48 11.03 -13.23
C SER A 170 2.99 10.96 -13.43
N LEU A 171 3.66 10.06 -12.70
CA LEU A 171 4.97 9.58 -13.14
C LEU A 171 4.73 8.66 -14.35
N ASP A 172 4.04 9.17 -15.36
CA ASP A 172 4.05 8.63 -16.70
C ASP A 172 5.43 8.97 -17.25
N MET A 173 6.39 8.09 -16.98
CA MET A 173 7.43 7.90 -17.97
C MET A 173 6.83 6.98 -19.01
N ASP A 174 6.69 7.48 -20.23
CA ASP A 174 6.43 6.68 -21.42
C ASP A 174 7.53 5.60 -21.47
N ILE A 175 7.21 4.40 -20.97
CA ILE A 175 7.98 3.22 -21.29
C ILE A 175 7.49 2.85 -22.69
N ASP A 176 8.28 3.22 -23.70
CA ASP A 176 8.15 2.71 -25.07
C ASP A 176 8.19 1.16 -25.01
N ASP A 177 7.03 0.53 -24.84
CA ASP A 177 6.86 -0.91 -24.95
C ASP A 177 6.88 -1.24 -26.45
N HIS A 178 8.08 -1.19 -27.03
CA HIS A 178 8.37 -1.71 -28.36
C HIS A 178 8.25 -3.23 -28.35
N ASN A 179 7.03 -3.75 -28.21
CA ASN A 179 6.72 -5.14 -28.52
C ASN A 179 5.27 -5.26 -29.04
N SER A 180 5.20 -5.56 -30.34
CA SER A 180 4.02 -5.75 -31.18
C SER A 180 3.17 -6.97 -30.78
N TYR A 181 2.58 -6.95 -29.57
CA TYR A 181 1.58 -7.91 -29.07
C TYR A 181 0.52 -7.20 -28.19
N GLY A 182 0.12 -5.97 -28.58
CA GLY A 182 -0.48 -4.97 -27.70
C GLY A 182 -1.98 -5.06 -27.38
N GLU A 183 -2.84 -5.60 -28.26
CA GLU A 183 -4.30 -5.46 -28.07
C GLU A 183 -4.82 -6.17 -26.81
N ASN A 184 -4.44 -7.44 -26.59
CA ASN A 184 -4.89 -8.21 -25.41
C ASN A 184 -4.36 -7.64 -24.08
N LYS A 185 -3.21 -6.96 -24.09
CA LYS A 185 -2.59 -6.38 -22.90
C LYS A 185 -3.25 -5.05 -22.54
N ILE A 186 -3.55 -4.22 -23.55
CA ILE A 186 -4.28 -2.95 -23.39
C ILE A 186 -5.69 -3.22 -22.84
N ASP A 187 -6.42 -4.18 -23.40
CA ASP A 187 -7.77 -4.53 -22.93
C ASP A 187 -7.77 -5.09 -21.50
N TYR A 188 -6.77 -5.91 -21.15
CA TYR A 188 -6.60 -6.42 -19.78
C TYR A 188 -6.33 -5.29 -18.78
N HIS A 189 -5.41 -4.37 -19.11
CA HIS A 189 -5.12 -3.21 -18.25
C HIS A 189 -6.34 -2.29 -18.13
N GLN A 190 -7.08 -2.06 -19.21
CA GLN A 190 -8.30 -1.26 -19.21
C GLN A 190 -9.41 -1.88 -18.34
N GLY A 191 -9.62 -3.20 -18.42
CA GLY A 191 -10.54 -3.91 -17.54
C GLY A 191 -10.12 -3.81 -16.07
N LEU A 192 -8.82 -3.91 -15.80
CA LEU A 192 -8.28 -3.80 -14.44
C LEU A 192 -8.42 -2.38 -13.86
N TYR A 193 -8.21 -1.32 -14.64
CA TYR A 193 -8.44 0.07 -14.19
C TYR A 193 -9.88 0.30 -13.75
N LYS A 194 -10.85 -0.13 -14.56
CA LYS A 194 -12.27 0.00 -14.23
C LYS A 194 -12.62 -0.79 -12.97
N MET A 195 -12.14 -2.03 -12.87
CA MET A 195 -12.41 -2.87 -11.71
C MET A 195 -11.78 -2.30 -10.43
N ASN A 196 -10.58 -1.73 -10.51
CA ASN A 196 -9.95 -1.05 -9.40
C ASN A 196 -10.76 0.16 -8.93
N THR A 197 -11.23 0.98 -9.87
CA THR A 197 -12.07 2.16 -9.56
C THR A 197 -13.36 1.75 -8.86
N ILE A 198 -14.04 0.71 -9.37
CA ILE A 198 -15.25 0.16 -8.74
C ILE A 198 -14.94 -0.32 -7.32
N THR A 199 -13.88 -1.11 -7.12
CA THR A 199 -13.51 -1.61 -5.79
C THR A 199 -13.13 -0.47 -4.84
N ALA A 200 -12.46 0.58 -5.31
CA ALA A 200 -12.15 1.75 -4.49
C ALA A 200 -13.43 2.45 -4.01
N ILE A 201 -14.41 2.65 -4.90
CA ILE A 201 -15.72 3.22 -4.56
C ILE A 201 -16.49 2.33 -3.57
N GLU A 202 -16.45 1.01 -3.76
CA GLU A 202 -17.04 0.05 -2.81
C GLU A 202 -16.42 0.17 -1.42
N ILE A 203 -15.08 0.21 -1.33
CA ILE A 203 -14.36 0.37 -0.05
C ILE A 203 -14.76 1.68 0.63
N ILE A 204 -14.80 2.80 -0.10
CA ILE A 204 -15.26 4.10 0.43
C ILE A 204 -16.68 3.95 0.98
N GLY A 205 -17.59 3.34 0.22
CA GLY A 205 -18.97 3.11 0.64
C GLY A 205 -19.09 2.22 1.88
N GLU A 206 -18.26 1.18 1.99
CA GLU A 206 -18.22 0.29 3.15
C GLU A 206 -17.69 1.02 4.40
N ILE A 207 -16.71 1.93 4.26
CA ILE A 207 -16.19 2.74 5.37
C ILE A 207 -17.25 3.67 5.93
N PHE A 208 -18.00 4.37 5.07
CA PHE A 208 -19.03 5.33 5.51
C PHE A 208 -20.33 4.68 6.01
N ARG A 209 -20.54 3.38 5.76
CA ARG A 209 -21.70 2.63 6.26
C ARG A 209 -21.53 2.12 7.69
N ASN A 210 -20.30 1.95 8.15
CA ASN A 210 -19.94 1.46 9.49
C ASN A 210 -19.58 2.62 10.42
#